data_AF-A0A920ISX9-F1
#
_entry.id   AF-A0A920ISX9-F1
#
_cell.length_a   1.000
_cell.length_b   1.000
_cell.length_c   1.000
_cell.angle_alpha   90.00
_cell.angle_beta   90.00
_cell.angle_gamma   90.00
#
_symmetry.space_group_name_H-M   'P 1'
#
loop_
_entity.id
_entity.type
_entity.pdbx_description
1 polymer ?
#
loop_
_entity_poly.entity_id
_entity_poly.type
_entity_poly.pdbx_seq_one_letter_code
_entity_poly.pdbx_strand_id
1 'polypeptide(L)'
;MKHLIYSPGEPAGIGPDLILKLSSTNFWESLKSKIVVMGDIDLFRDRSKALDLNIHINEIKDFKKIKPNKRKSIQVFHASKCLDTTPSKLNPKNSKYVLEILDQSIKSVYKIKVLV
;
A
#
# COMPACT_ATOMS: atom_id res chain seq x y z
N MET A 1 -13.59 14.76 -3.25
CA MET A 1 -12.53 13.97 -3.93
C MET A 1 -12.47 12.61 -3.23
N LYS A 2 -12.49 11.48 -3.95
CA LYS A 2 -12.61 10.14 -3.32
C LYS A 2 -11.23 9.61 -2.90
N HIS A 3 -11.20 8.93 -1.75
CA HIS A 3 -10.04 8.17 -1.29
C HIS A 3 -10.21 6.70 -1.66
N LEU A 4 -9.15 6.07 -2.16
CA LEU A 4 -9.10 4.64 -2.45
C LEU A 4 -8.06 3.99 -1.54
N ILE A 5 -8.45 2.89 -0.91
CA ILE A 5 -7.57 2.06 -0.09
C ILE A 5 -7.17 0.86 -0.94
N TYR A 6 -5.86 0.63 -1.07
CA TYR A 6 -5.28 -0.51 -1.78
C TYR A 6 -4.64 -1.46 -0.77
N SER A 7 -5.23 -2.64 -0.60
CA SER A 7 -4.62 -3.76 0.12
C SER A 7 -3.86 -4.64 -0.87
N PRO A 8 -2.55 -4.85 -0.71
CA PRO A 8 -1.73 -5.61 -1.67
C PRO A 8 -1.97 -7.13 -1.62
N GLY A 9 -2.71 -7.64 -0.62
CA GLY A 9 -2.91 -9.07 -0.43
C GLY A 9 -1.68 -9.77 0.13
N GLU A 10 -1.37 -10.96 -0.39
CA GLU A 10 -0.25 -11.81 0.03
C GLU A 10 1.12 -11.13 -0.24
N PRO A 11 1.96 -10.90 0.80
CA PRO A 11 3.30 -10.34 0.65
C PRO A 11 4.17 -11.04 -0.38
N ALA A 12 4.18 -12.37 -0.42
CA ALA A 12 5.01 -13.13 -1.36
C ALA A 12 4.52 -13.03 -2.81
N GLY A 13 3.25 -12.62 -3.03
CA GLY A 13 2.66 -12.46 -4.35
C GLY A 13 3.09 -11.17 -5.06
N ILE A 14 2.43 -10.89 -6.18
CA ILE A 14 2.75 -9.75 -7.06
C ILE A 14 1.96 -8.47 -6.74
N GLY A 15 1.01 -8.51 -5.79
CA GLY A 15 0.21 -7.34 -5.43
C GLY A 15 1.05 -6.10 -5.03
N PRO A 16 2.10 -6.25 -4.18
CA PRO A 16 3.03 -5.18 -3.88
C PRO A 16 3.74 -4.62 -5.14
N ASP A 17 4.12 -5.50 -6.06
CA ASP A 17 4.82 -5.16 -7.30
C ASP A 17 3.91 -4.36 -8.25
N LEU A 18 2.65 -4.76 -8.36
CA LEU A 18 1.67 -4.12 -9.23
C LEU A 18 1.44 -2.66 -8.86
N ILE A 19 1.32 -2.35 -7.56
CA ILE A 19 1.10 -0.97 -7.13
C ILE A 19 2.35 -0.09 -7.32
N LEU A 20 3.55 -0.66 -7.13
CA LEU A 20 4.82 0.04 -7.40
C LEU A 20 4.96 0.35 -8.89
N LYS A 21 4.69 -0.62 -9.77
CA LYS A 21 4.71 -0.43 -11.23
C LYS A 21 3.64 0.57 -11.68
N LEU A 22 2.42 0.45 -11.16
CA LEU A 22 1.33 1.38 -11.46
C LEU A 22 1.73 2.81 -11.11
N SER A 23 2.38 3.03 -9.95
CA SER A 23 2.83 4.35 -9.50
C SER A 23 3.83 5.04 -10.44
N SER A 24 4.46 4.29 -11.35
CA SER A 24 5.41 4.82 -12.34
C SER A 24 4.75 5.29 -13.64
N THR A 25 3.47 4.99 -13.84
CA THR A 25 2.72 5.34 -15.05
C THR A 25 2.21 6.78 -15.03
N ASN A 26 1.95 7.37 -16.19
CA ASN A 26 1.27 8.67 -16.29
C ASN A 26 -0.18 8.60 -15.79
N PHE A 27 -0.80 7.42 -15.89
CA PHE A 27 -2.15 7.17 -15.39
C PHE A 27 -2.24 7.38 -13.86
N TRP A 28 -1.22 6.99 -13.10
CA TRP A 28 -1.20 7.17 -11.65
C TRP A 28 -1.41 8.62 -11.22
N GLU A 29 -0.71 9.55 -11.90
CA GLU A 29 -0.77 10.98 -11.60
C GLU A 29 -2.06 11.63 -12.13
N SER A 30 -2.67 11.08 -13.19
CA SER A 30 -3.94 11.58 -13.74
C SER A 30 -5.18 11.11 -12.98
N LEU A 31 -5.04 10.12 -12.08
CA LEU A 31 -6.13 9.65 -11.23
C LEU A 31 -6.64 10.76 -10.30
N LYS A 32 -7.93 11.10 -10.42
CA LYS A 32 -8.61 12.05 -9.52
C LYS A 32 -8.79 11.51 -8.09
N SER A 33 -8.71 10.20 -7.92
CA SER A 33 -8.80 9.56 -6.60
C SER A 33 -7.43 9.48 -5.95
N LYS A 34 -7.36 9.81 -4.65
CA LYS A 34 -6.12 9.69 -3.88
C LYS A 34 -5.99 8.26 -3.36
N ILE A 35 -4.88 7.58 -3.68
CA ILE A 35 -4.65 6.19 -3.29
C ILE A 35 -3.76 6.12 -2.06
N VAL A 36 -4.21 5.33 -1.08
CA VAL A 36 -3.42 4.91 0.08
C VAL A 36 -3.21 3.42 0.02
N VAL A 37 -1.97 3.00 0.18
CA VAL A 37 -1.57 1.61 0.24
C VAL A 37 -1.54 1.17 1.70
N MET A 38 -2.22 0.07 2.04
CA MET A 38 -2.20 -0.50 3.39
C MET A 38 -1.15 -1.61 3.43
N GLY A 39 -0.21 -1.56 4.38
CA GLY A 39 0.80 -2.60 4.49
C GLY A 39 1.99 -2.20 5.34
N ASP A 40 2.92 -3.13 5.51
CA ASP A 40 4.24 -2.81 6.06
C ASP A 40 5.00 -1.94 5.04
N ILE A 41 5.56 -0.82 5.49
CA ILE A 41 6.35 0.07 4.64
C ILE A 41 7.62 -0.62 4.14
N ASP A 42 8.20 -1.53 4.93
CA ASP A 42 9.43 -2.22 4.56
C ASP A 42 9.18 -3.24 3.45
N LEU A 43 7.99 -3.87 3.41
CA LEU A 43 7.58 -4.72 2.29
C LEU A 43 7.70 -3.98 0.95
N PHE A 44 7.18 -2.76 0.87
CA PHE A 44 7.26 -1.99 -0.38
C PHE A 44 8.68 -1.51 -0.68
N ARG A 45 9.48 -1.19 0.34
CA ARG A 45 10.89 -0.78 0.15
C ARG A 45 11.71 -1.93 -0.40
N ASP A 46 11.56 -3.11 0.19
CA ASP A 46 12.24 -4.32 -0.26
C ASP A 46 11.82 -4.69 -1.68
N ARG A 47 10.52 -4.54 -2.01
CA ARG A 47 10.02 -4.79 -3.36
C ARG A 47 10.48 -3.78 -4.38
N SER A 48 10.53 -2.50 -4.02
CA SER A 48 11.08 -1.45 -4.89
C SER A 48 12.54 -1.74 -5.24
N LYS A 49 13.34 -2.18 -4.27
CA LYS A 49 14.73 -2.58 -4.48
C LYS A 49 14.84 -3.83 -5.35
N ALA A 50 14.08 -4.88 -5.05
CA ALA A 50 14.12 -6.14 -5.79
C ALA A 50 13.71 -5.99 -7.27
N LEU A 51 12.86 -5.00 -7.58
CA LEU A 51 12.41 -4.68 -8.94
C LEU A 51 13.26 -3.61 -9.65
N ASP A 52 14.32 -3.11 -9.02
CA ASP A 52 15.12 -1.97 -9.50
C ASP A 52 14.26 -0.74 -9.85
N LEU A 53 13.26 -0.45 -9.01
CA LEU A 53 12.39 0.71 -9.14
C LEU A 53 12.82 1.81 -8.16
N ASN A 54 13.00 3.02 -8.66
CA ASN A 54 13.20 4.21 -7.84
C ASN A 54 11.85 4.85 -7.48
N ILE A 55 11.19 4.32 -6.43
CA ILE A 55 9.88 4.78 -5.93
C ILE A 55 10.04 5.43 -4.55
N HIS A 56 9.44 6.60 -4.37
CA HIS A 56 9.33 7.25 -3.07
C HIS A 56 8.17 6.65 -2.27
N ILE A 57 8.50 5.90 -1.22
CA ILE A 57 7.54 5.25 -0.34
C ILE A 57 7.38 6.11 0.91
N ASN A 58 6.27 6.84 0.96
CA ASN A 58 5.99 7.80 2.02
C ASN A 58 5.03 7.21 3.05
N GLU A 59 5.45 7.14 4.31
CA GLU A 59 4.54 6.77 5.39
C GLU A 59 3.52 7.89 5.65
N ILE A 60 2.26 7.52 5.83
CA ILE A 60 1.23 8.40 6.36
C ILE A 60 0.64 7.79 7.63
N LYS A 61 0.39 8.65 8.62
CA LYS A 61 -0.19 8.27 9.92
C LYS A 61 -1.63 8.72 10.09
N ASP A 62 -2.14 9.50 9.13
CA ASP A 62 -3.46 10.12 9.18
C ASP A 62 -4.06 10.21 7.77
N PHE A 63 -5.26 9.63 7.60
CA PHE A 63 -6.00 9.66 6.35
C PHE A 63 -6.42 11.09 5.94
N LYS A 64 -6.47 12.05 6.87
CA LYS A 64 -6.72 13.47 6.53
C LYS A 64 -5.56 14.10 5.77
N LYS A 65 -4.35 13.55 5.89
CA LYS A 65 -3.12 14.08 5.27
C LYS A 65 -2.81 13.48 3.89
N ILE A 66 -3.72 12.69 3.32
CA ILE A 66 -3.52 12.07 2.00
C ILE A 66 -3.43 13.15 0.93
N LYS A 67 -2.33 13.12 0.18
CA LYS A 67 -2.03 14.00 -0.95
C LYS A 67 -2.47 13.36 -2.28
N PRO A 68 -2.61 14.15 -3.36
CA PRO A 68 -2.73 13.62 -4.71
C PRO A 68 -1.61 12.62 -5.04
N ASN A 69 -1.91 11.67 -5.92
CA ASN A 69 -0.92 10.70 -6.39
C ASN A 69 0.18 11.44 -7.17
N LYS A 70 1.43 11.07 -6.93
CA LYS A 70 2.59 11.62 -7.66
C LYS A 70 3.33 10.48 -8.33
N ARG A 71 3.76 10.67 -9.58
CA ARG A 71 4.53 9.67 -10.32
C ARG A 71 5.78 9.25 -9.54
N LYS A 72 6.10 7.96 -9.58
CA LYS A 72 7.18 7.32 -8.80
C LYS A 72 7.03 7.53 -7.29
N SER A 73 5.79 7.59 -6.78
CA SER A 73 5.55 7.70 -5.36
C SER A 73 4.26 7.02 -4.93
N ILE A 74 4.31 6.36 -3.77
CA ILE A 74 3.16 5.80 -3.08
C ILE A 74 3.06 6.34 -1.65
N GLN A 75 1.83 6.42 -1.13
CA GLN A 75 1.54 6.76 0.26
C GLN A 75 1.12 5.48 0.98
N VAL A 76 1.87 5.07 1.99
CA VAL A 76 1.66 3.83 2.74
C VAL A 76 1.17 4.17 4.14
N PHE A 77 0.03 3.59 4.53
CA PHE A 77 -0.39 3.57 5.93
C PHE A 77 0.13 2.27 6.55
N HIS A 78 1.04 2.40 7.52
CA HIS A 78 1.63 1.26 8.22
C HIS A 78 0.59 0.64 9.15
N ALA A 79 0.00 -0.47 8.71
CA ALA A 79 -1.08 -1.14 9.43
C ALA A 79 -0.58 -2.32 10.29
N SER A 80 0.35 -3.12 9.76
CA SER A 80 0.94 -4.25 10.49
C SER A 80 2.34 -4.54 9.98
N LYS A 81 3.16 -5.21 10.81
CA LYS A 81 4.51 -5.65 10.46
C LYS A 81 4.44 -6.95 9.65
N CYS A 82 5.11 -6.98 8.52
CA CYS A 82 5.31 -8.18 7.72
C CYS A 82 6.55 -8.92 8.24
N LEU A 83 6.40 -10.19 8.63
CA LEU A 83 7.50 -10.95 9.24
C LEU A 83 8.52 -11.43 8.21
N ASP A 84 8.08 -11.63 6.96
CA ASP A 84 8.92 -12.03 5.84
C ASP A 84 8.48 -11.29 4.58
N THR A 85 9.35 -10.46 4.02
CA THR A 85 9.08 -9.66 2.82
C THR A 85 9.57 -10.32 1.53
N THR A 86 10.08 -11.56 1.62
CA THR A 86 10.70 -12.28 0.49
C THR A 86 9.69 -12.54 -0.64
N PRO A 87 9.99 -12.15 -1.89
CA PRO A 87 9.14 -12.47 -3.04
C PRO A 87 9.08 -13.96 -3.35
N SER A 88 7.96 -14.37 -3.94
CA SER A 88 7.76 -15.69 -4.56
C SER A 88 7.84 -16.89 -3.60
N LYS A 89 7.99 -16.67 -2.30
CA LYS A 89 8.04 -17.72 -1.27
C LYS A 89 6.96 -17.49 -0.23
N LEU A 90 5.89 -18.30 -0.28
CA LEU A 90 4.83 -18.25 0.72
C LEU A 90 5.40 -18.53 2.11
N ASN A 91 4.95 -17.75 3.09
CA ASN A 91 5.31 -17.93 4.49
C ASN A 91 4.02 -17.93 5.34
N PRO A 92 3.62 -19.08 5.93
CA PRO A 92 2.42 -19.15 6.77
C PRO A 92 2.38 -18.13 7.91
N LYS A 93 3.54 -17.65 8.39
CA LYS A 93 3.63 -16.61 9.42
C LYS A 93 3.06 -15.25 8.96
N ASN A 94 2.96 -15.01 7.65
CA ASN A 94 2.35 -13.81 7.08
C ASN A 94 0.81 -13.89 6.96
N SER A 95 0.19 -15.04 7.21
CA SER A 95 -1.28 -15.17 7.15
C SER A 95 -1.98 -14.16 8.06
N LYS A 96 -1.47 -14.00 9.29
CA LYS A 96 -1.95 -12.99 10.25
C LYS A 96 -1.81 -11.57 9.71
N TYR A 97 -0.68 -11.25 9.09
CA TYR A 97 -0.46 -9.95 8.46
C TYR A 97 -1.51 -9.68 7.37
N VAL A 98 -1.77 -10.63 6.47
CA VAL A 98 -2.76 -10.44 5.38
C VAL A 98 -4.15 -10.12 5.93
N LEU A 99 -4.59 -10.87 6.95
CA LEU A 99 -5.89 -10.65 7.59
C LEU A 99 -5.94 -9.30 8.32
N GLU A 100 -4.88 -8.93 9.04
CA GLU A 100 -4.80 -7.64 9.72
C GLU A 100 -4.85 -6.45 8.74
N ILE A 101 -4.21 -6.56 7.57
CA ILE A 101 -4.31 -5.56 6.51
C ILE A 101 -5.75 -5.43 6.01
N LEU A 102 -6.44 -6.55 5.76
CA LEU A 102 -7.85 -6.55 5.34
C LEU A 102 -8.74 -5.90 6.41
N ASP A 103 -8.64 -6.34 7.66
CA ASP A 103 -9.44 -5.83 8.78
C ASP A 103 -9.25 -4.33 8.98
N GLN A 104 -8.00 -3.85 8.94
CA GLN A 104 -7.71 -2.44 9.10
C GLN A 104 -8.17 -1.62 7.89
N SER A 105 -8.08 -2.17 6.67
CA SER A 105 -8.59 -1.53 5.46
C SER A 105 -10.10 -1.33 5.57
N ILE A 106 -10.84 -2.39 5.94
CA ILE A 106 -12.30 -2.35 6.13
C ILE A 106 -12.68 -1.33 7.20
N LYS A 107 -12.06 -1.40 8.39
CA LYS A 107 -12.29 -0.44 9.49
C LYS A 107 -12.05 1.01 9.07
N SER A 108 -11.02 1.25 8.26
CA SER A 108 -10.66 2.60 7.80
C SER A 108 -11.71 3.19 6.84
N VAL A 109 -12.35 2.37 5.99
CA VAL A 109 -13.46 2.82 5.14
C VAL A 109 -14.62 3.36 5.97
N TYR A 110 -14.99 2.70 7.07
CA TYR A 110 -16.05 3.19 7.96
C TYR A 110 -15.66 4.50 8.66
N LYS A 111 -14.41 4.65 9.11
CA LYS A 111 -13.94 5.89 9.75
C LYS A 111 -13.93 7.09 8.79
N ILE A 112 -13.62 6.86 7.52
CA ILE A 112 -13.64 7.90 6.47
C ILE A 112 -15.09 8.34 6.17
N LYS A 113 -16.07 7.46 6.29
CA LYS A 113 -17.51 7.79 6.12
C LYS A 113 -18.14 8.49 7.33
N VAL A 114 -17.57 8.37 8.54
CA VAL A 114 -18.12 8.94 9.79
C VAL A 114 -17.72 10.41 10.01
N LEU A 115 -17.06 11.04 9.03
CA LEU A 115 -16.78 12.49 9.01
C LEU A 115 -17.75 13.21 8.05
N VAL A 116 -19.06 13.13 8.34
CA VAL A 116 -20.10 13.99 7.73
C VAL A 116 -20.66 14.89 8.81
#